data_AF-A0A8R1I6N8-F1
#
_entry.id   AF-A0A8R1I6N8-F1
#
_cell.length_a   1.000
_cell.length_b   1.000
_cell.length_c   1.000
_cell.angle_alpha   90.00
_cell.angle_beta   90.00
_cell.angle_gamma   90.00
#
_symmetry.space_group_name_H-M   'P 1'
#
loop_
_entity.id
_entity.type
_entity.pdbx_description
1 polymer ?
#
loop_
_entity_poly.entity_id
_entity_poly.type
_entity_poly.pdbx_seq_one_letter_code
_entity_poly.pdbx_strand_id
1 'polypeptide(L)'
;MWIQIPYFCGHYHFCTEVGNVEALKMAKRNVLEKYLLVGTTGRMRDMIAMLEVTVPDFFRGALAHFDGLDSNRAHLRYTKKKIPPNDQTLSMIRRDDVYKMERELYDFVNDLFDAVFKKATNGTSKAEDLSRMPLQYHFEKIKPT
;
A
#
# COMPACT_ATOMS: atom_id res chain seq x y z
N MET A 1 -6.37 5.70 -17.88
CA MET A 1 -5.74 4.48 -17.33
C MET A 1 -6.68 3.95 -16.26
N TRP A 2 -7.15 2.70 -16.33
CA TRP A 2 -8.17 2.13 -15.43
C TRP A 2 -7.79 0.67 -15.13
N ILE A 3 -7.04 0.45 -14.05
CA ILE A 3 -6.41 -0.85 -13.77
C ILE A 3 -6.43 -1.16 -12.28
N GLN A 4 -6.02 -0.24 -11.40
CA GLN A 4 -5.94 -0.57 -9.97
C GLN A 4 -7.32 -0.61 -9.34
N ILE A 5 -8.23 0.30 -9.74
CA ILE A 5 -9.62 0.28 -9.26
C ILE A 5 -10.28 -1.08 -9.55
N PRO A 6 -10.32 -1.60 -10.80
CA PRO A 6 -10.83 -2.94 -11.07
C PRO A 6 -10.17 -4.04 -10.25
N TYR A 7 -8.84 -3.98 -10.09
CA TYR A 7 -8.07 -5.00 -9.38
C TYR A 7 -8.51 -5.14 -7.91
N PHE A 8 -8.73 -4.01 -7.24
CA PHE A 8 -9.22 -4.00 -5.85
C PHE A 8 -10.75 -4.13 -5.75
N CYS A 9 -11.50 -3.68 -6.76
CA CYS A 9 -12.96 -3.81 -6.81
C CYS A 9 -13.39 -5.28 -6.94
N GLY A 10 -12.65 -6.08 -7.72
CA GLY A 10 -12.88 -7.50 -7.91
C GLY A 10 -13.66 -7.82 -9.18
N HIS A 11 -14.50 -8.85 -9.11
CA HIS A 11 -15.08 -9.51 -10.29
C HIS A 11 -16.54 -9.13 -10.58
N TYR A 12 -17.08 -8.10 -9.91
CA TYR A 12 -18.41 -7.60 -10.27
C TYR A 12 -18.38 -6.94 -11.65
N HIS A 13 -19.49 -7.02 -12.39
CA HIS A 13 -19.57 -6.44 -13.74
C HIS A 13 -19.20 -4.95 -13.76
N PHE A 14 -19.74 -4.18 -12.81
CA PHE A 14 -19.48 -2.74 -12.70
C PHE A 14 -18.01 -2.41 -12.39
N CYS A 15 -17.20 -3.34 -11.87
CA CYS A 15 -15.76 -3.14 -11.68
C CYS A 15 -15.02 -3.01 -13.01
N THR A 16 -15.55 -3.60 -14.08
CA THR A 16 -14.96 -3.57 -15.43
C THR A 16 -15.40 -2.34 -16.22
N GLU A 17 -16.44 -1.63 -15.77
CA GLU A 17 -16.92 -0.39 -16.38
C GLU A 17 -15.98 0.77 -16.06
N VAL A 18 -15.38 1.37 -17.10
CA VAL A 18 -14.41 2.46 -16.95
C VAL A 18 -15.11 3.71 -16.40
N GLY A 19 -14.55 4.28 -15.33
CA GLY A 19 -15.09 5.51 -14.72
C GLY A 19 -16.31 5.26 -13.83
N ASN A 20 -16.62 4.01 -13.48
CA ASN A 20 -17.75 3.70 -12.60
C ASN A 20 -17.44 4.08 -11.14
N VAL A 21 -18.27 4.96 -10.57
CA VAL A 21 -18.07 5.48 -9.20
C VAL A 21 -18.27 4.41 -8.12
N GLU A 22 -19.17 3.44 -8.35
CA GLU A 22 -19.35 2.32 -7.43
C GLU A 22 -18.15 1.37 -7.44
N ALA A 23 -17.43 1.26 -8.58
CA ALA A 23 -16.18 0.51 -8.64
C ALA A 23 -15.10 1.12 -7.73
N LEU A 24 -14.97 2.45 -7.73
CA LEU A 24 -14.05 3.16 -6.84
C LEU A 24 -14.42 2.97 -5.36
N LYS A 25 -15.71 3.11 -5.02
CA LYS A 25 -16.19 2.89 -3.64
C LYS A 25 -15.92 1.46 -3.17
N MET A 26 -16.22 0.47 -4.01
CA MET A 26 -15.97 -0.93 -3.72
C MET A 26 -14.48 -1.22 -3.58
N ALA A 27 -13.63 -0.67 -4.45
CA ALA A 27 -12.18 -0.79 -4.35
C ALA A 27 -11.65 -0.26 -3.01
N LYS A 28 -12.05 0.95 -2.60
CA LYS A 28 -11.68 1.53 -1.30
C LYS A 28 -12.14 0.68 -0.13
N ARG A 29 -13.40 0.20 -0.18
CA ARG A 29 -13.95 -0.69 0.85
C ARG A 29 -13.17 -1.99 0.95
N ASN A 30 -12.86 -2.62 -0.18
CA ASN A 30 -12.11 -3.86 -0.20
C ASN A 30 -10.69 -3.67 0.33
N VAL A 31 -9.99 -2.60 -0.09
CA VAL A 31 -8.67 -2.24 0.47
C VAL A 31 -8.72 -2.17 2.00
N LEU A 32 -9.76 -1.54 2.56
CA LEU A 32 -9.89 -1.37 4.01
C LEU A 32 -10.29 -2.66 4.73
N GLU A 33 -11.24 -3.43 4.19
CA GLU A 33 -11.90 -4.53 4.90
C GLU A 33 -11.33 -5.92 4.58
N LYS A 34 -10.67 -6.09 3.43
CA LYS A 34 -10.32 -7.41 2.87
C LYS A 34 -8.82 -7.63 2.68
N TYR A 35 -8.02 -6.57 2.66
CA TYR A 35 -6.57 -6.67 2.54
C TYR A 35 -5.92 -6.47 3.90
N LEU A 36 -4.96 -7.34 4.23
CA LEU A 36 -4.17 -7.22 5.46
C LEU A 36 -3.38 -5.92 5.50
N LEU A 37 -2.71 -5.60 4.40
CA LEU A 37 -1.89 -4.41 4.23
C LEU A 37 -1.77 -4.11 2.74
N VAL A 38 -1.89 -2.84 2.37
CA VAL A 38 -1.62 -2.35 1.00
C VAL A 38 -0.64 -1.18 1.11
N GLY A 39 0.52 -1.30 0.48
CA GLY A 39 1.52 -0.25 0.40
C GLY A 39 1.67 0.30 -1.02
N THR A 40 2.49 1.34 -1.18
CA THR A 40 2.85 1.91 -2.47
C THR A 40 4.26 1.49 -2.89
N THR A 41 4.53 1.46 -4.19
CA THR A 41 5.88 1.11 -4.70
C THR A 41 6.96 2.07 -4.21
N GLY A 42 6.63 3.34 -3.97
CA GLY A 42 7.54 4.33 -3.39
C GLY A 42 7.88 4.09 -1.91
N ARG A 43 7.07 3.31 -1.19
CA ARG A 43 7.26 2.97 0.23
C ARG A 43 7.44 1.46 0.45
N MET A 44 8.02 0.76 -0.53
CA MET A 44 8.18 -0.70 -0.50
C MET A 44 8.96 -1.19 0.73
N ARG A 45 10.03 -0.48 1.11
CA ARG A 45 10.82 -0.82 2.31
C ARG A 45 9.98 -0.82 3.58
N ASP A 46 9.17 0.21 3.77
CA ASP A 46 8.28 0.35 4.95
C ASP A 46 7.21 -0.74 4.97
N MET A 47 6.67 -1.10 3.80
CA MET A 47 5.70 -2.19 3.66
C MET A 47 6.32 -3.55 4.04
N ILE A 48 7.55 -3.83 3.59
CA ILE A 48 8.28 -5.05 3.95
C ILE A 48 8.49 -5.13 5.46
N ALA A 49 8.90 -4.01 6.08
CA ALA A 49 9.09 -3.94 7.53
C ALA A 49 7.80 -4.21 8.31
N MET A 50 6.67 -3.64 7.86
CA MET A 50 5.35 -3.92 8.43
C MET A 50 4.96 -5.39 8.30
N LEU A 51 5.20 -6.01 7.14
CA LEU A 51 4.89 -7.42 6.92
C LEU A 51 5.76 -8.36 7.75
N GLU A 52 7.04 -8.02 7.95
CA GLU A 52 7.95 -8.79 8.81
C GLU A 52 7.45 -8.88 10.26
N VAL A 53 6.90 -7.80 10.81
CA VAL A 53 6.33 -7.80 12.17
C VAL A 53 4.92 -8.39 12.20
N THR A 54 4.11 -8.17 11.16
CA THR A 54 2.70 -8.60 11.13
C THR A 54 2.54 -10.09 10.83
N VAL A 55 3.37 -10.64 9.93
CA VAL A 55 3.30 -12.05 9.51
C VAL A 55 4.71 -12.65 9.46
N PRO A 56 5.39 -12.77 10.62
CA PRO A 56 6.80 -13.16 10.70
C PRO A 56 7.08 -14.56 10.14
N ASP A 57 6.12 -15.48 10.15
CA ASP A 57 6.33 -16.83 9.61
C ASP A 57 6.62 -16.82 8.10
N PHE A 58 6.18 -15.79 7.38
CA PHE A 58 6.47 -15.60 5.95
C PHE A 58 7.61 -14.61 5.72
N PHE A 59 7.72 -13.57 6.54
CA PHE A 59 8.56 -12.39 6.25
C PHE A 59 9.73 -12.18 7.23
N ARG A 60 10.01 -13.11 8.14
CA ARG A 60 11.17 -13.00 9.06
C ARG A 60 12.48 -12.83 8.27
N GLY A 61 13.22 -11.78 8.58
CA GLY A 61 14.47 -11.40 7.92
C GLY A 61 14.29 -10.70 6.57
N ALA A 62 13.07 -10.42 6.12
CA ALA A 62 12.82 -9.84 4.81
C ALA A 62 13.35 -8.41 4.67
N LEU A 63 13.23 -7.57 5.70
CA LEU A 63 13.75 -6.21 5.67
C LEU A 63 15.28 -6.21 5.58
N ALA A 64 15.94 -7.01 6.43
CA ALA A 64 17.38 -7.15 6.40
C ALA A 64 17.88 -7.71 5.06
N HIS A 65 17.15 -8.66 4.49
CA HIS A 65 17.45 -9.17 3.15
C HIS A 65 17.32 -8.07 2.10
N PHE A 66 16.21 -7.32 2.10
CA PHE A 66 15.95 -6.23 1.16
C PHE A 66 17.01 -5.12 1.24
N ASP A 67 17.37 -4.69 2.44
CA ASP A 67 18.39 -3.67 2.68
C ASP A 67 19.80 -4.14 2.28
N GLY A 68 20.04 -5.46 2.28
CA GLY A 68 21.30 -6.08 1.83
C GLY A 68 21.38 -6.37 0.33
N LEU A 69 20.31 -6.16 -0.44
CA LEU A 69 20.34 -6.33 -1.90
C LEU A 69 21.16 -5.21 -2.54
N ASP A 70 21.86 -5.52 -3.64
CA ASP A 70 22.41 -4.45 -4.48
C ASP A 70 21.25 -3.72 -5.19
N SER A 71 21.50 -2.52 -5.70
CA SER A 71 20.49 -1.72 -6.39
C SER A 71 19.88 -2.42 -7.62
N ASN A 72 20.61 -3.33 -8.27
CA ASN A 72 20.12 -4.12 -9.41
C ASN A 72 19.16 -5.24 -8.98
N ARG A 73 19.34 -5.79 -7.77
CA ARG A 73 18.51 -6.86 -7.21
C ARG A 73 17.34 -6.34 -6.38
N ALA A 74 17.44 -5.14 -5.79
CA ALA A 74 16.30 -4.48 -5.16
C ALA A 74 15.27 -3.99 -6.21
N HIS A 75 15.70 -3.73 -7.45
CA HIS A 75 14.86 -3.25 -8.56
C HIS A 75 14.96 -4.16 -9.80
N LEU A 76 14.55 -5.42 -9.65
CA LEU A 76 14.73 -6.51 -10.63
C LEU A 76 14.23 -6.24 -12.05
N ARG A 77 13.19 -5.42 -12.21
CA ARG A 77 12.54 -5.17 -13.52
C ARG A 77 12.43 -3.66 -13.79
N TYR A 78 13.56 -3.03 -14.07
CA TYR A 78 13.57 -1.63 -14.51
C TYR A 78 13.36 -1.53 -16.03
N THR A 79 12.58 -0.54 -16.46
CA THR A 79 12.45 -0.18 -17.87
C THR A 79 13.76 0.46 -18.35
N LYS A 80 14.46 -0.17 -19.29
CA LYS A 80 15.78 0.29 -19.80
C LYS A 80 15.76 1.73 -20.32
N LYS A 81 14.69 2.12 -21.01
CA LYS A 81 14.49 3.47 -21.55
C LYS A 81 13.19 4.04 -20.98
N LYS A 82 13.32 5.01 -20.07
CA LYS A 82 12.19 5.81 -19.55
C LYS A 82 12.29 7.22 -20.11
N ILE A 83 11.25 7.65 -20.81
CA ILE A 83 11.11 9.03 -21.25
C ILE A 83 10.07 9.66 -20.31
N PRO A 84 10.46 10.63 -19.46
CA PRO A 84 9.49 11.29 -18.61
C PRO A 84 8.46 12.05 -19.47
N PRO A 85 7.17 12.00 -19.13
CA PRO A 85 6.16 12.81 -19.82
C PRO A 85 6.46 14.30 -19.66
N ASN A 86 6.18 15.09 -20.69
CA ASN A 86 6.29 16.56 -20.60
C ASN A 86 5.08 17.16 -19.86
N ASP A 87 5.20 18.43 -19.44
CA ASP A 87 4.17 19.10 -18.63
C ASP A 87 2.82 19.21 -19.36
N GLN A 88 2.84 19.41 -20.67
CA GLN A 88 1.62 19.43 -21.49
C GLN A 88 0.88 18.09 -21.40
N THR A 89 1.60 16.98 -21.57
CA THR A 89 1.05 15.63 -21.45
C THR A 89 0.51 15.36 -20.04
N LEU A 90 1.27 15.74 -19.01
CA LEU A 90 0.82 15.61 -17.62
C LEU A 90 -0.45 16.41 -17.37
N SER A 91 -0.56 17.62 -17.91
CA SER A 91 -1.74 18.46 -17.75
C SER A 91 -2.98 17.84 -18.40
N MET A 92 -2.83 17.19 -19.57
CA MET A 92 -3.93 16.50 -20.24
C MET A 92 -4.38 15.28 -19.45
N ILE A 93 -3.44 14.45 -18.97
CA ILE A 93 -3.75 13.27 -18.15
C ILE A 93 -4.44 13.68 -16.84
N ARG A 94 -3.97 14.73 -16.17
CA ARG A 94 -4.55 15.19 -14.90
C ARG A 94 -5.98 15.72 -15.03
N ARG A 95 -6.40 16.13 -16.23
CA ARG A 95 -7.77 16.59 -16.50
C ARG A 95 -8.76 15.44 -16.73
N ASP A 96 -8.28 14.27 -17.15
CA ASP A 96 -9.07 13.08 -17.39
C ASP A 96 -9.73 12.56 -16.10
N ASP A 97 -11.03 12.29 -16.15
CA ASP A 97 -11.79 11.90 -14.95
C ASP A 97 -11.42 10.49 -14.47
N VAL A 98 -11.11 9.58 -15.38
CA VAL A 98 -10.65 8.23 -15.05
C VAL A 98 -9.32 8.29 -14.29
N TYR A 99 -8.39 9.16 -14.72
CA TYR A 99 -7.16 9.42 -13.98
C TYR A 99 -7.43 9.99 -12.59
N LYS A 100 -8.34 10.95 -12.44
CA LYS A 100 -8.68 11.52 -11.12
C LYS A 100 -9.18 10.43 -10.16
N MET A 101 -10.01 9.51 -10.64
CA MET A 101 -10.49 8.38 -9.83
C MET A 101 -9.37 7.43 -9.41
N GLU A 102 -8.49 7.03 -10.34
CA GLU A 102 -7.32 6.20 -10.02
C GLU A 102 -6.38 6.90 -9.05
N ARG A 103 -6.19 8.21 -9.21
CA ARG A 103 -5.40 9.03 -8.30
C ARG A 103 -6.03 9.09 -6.91
N GLU A 104 -7.35 9.22 -6.84
CA GLU A 104 -8.10 9.23 -5.59
C GLU A 104 -7.97 7.90 -4.83
N LEU A 105 -7.97 6.75 -5.52
CA LEU A 105 -7.70 5.45 -4.90
C LEU A 105 -6.25 5.37 -4.39
N TYR A 106 -5.28 5.83 -5.20
CA TYR A 106 -3.87 5.85 -4.81
C TYR A 106 -3.63 6.68 -3.55
N ASP A 107 -4.18 7.91 -3.51
CA ASP A 107 -4.03 8.81 -2.36
C ASP A 107 -4.72 8.21 -1.11
N PHE A 108 -5.91 7.61 -1.28
CA PHE A 108 -6.57 6.87 -0.18
C PHE A 108 -5.72 5.73 0.38
N VAL A 109 -5.11 4.91 -0.48
CA VAL A 109 -4.22 3.82 -0.05
C VAL A 109 -3.00 4.38 0.68
N ASN A 110 -2.43 5.47 0.18
CA ASN A 110 -1.27 6.10 0.82
C ASN A 110 -1.62 6.64 2.21
N ASP A 111 -2.74 7.34 2.36
CA ASP A 111 -3.19 7.89 3.63
C ASP A 111 -3.52 6.77 4.65
N LEU A 112 -4.14 5.69 4.19
CA LEU A 112 -4.41 4.51 5.02
C LEU A 112 -3.11 3.86 5.50
N PHE A 113 -2.16 3.65 4.60
CA PHE A 113 -0.85 3.09 4.94
C PHE A 113 -0.10 3.98 5.92
N ASP A 114 -0.09 5.30 5.68
CA ASP A 114 0.54 6.29 6.55
C ASP A 114 -0.04 6.25 7.96
N ALA A 115 -1.36 6.17 8.09
CA ALA A 115 -2.04 6.08 9.39
C ALA A 115 -1.66 4.80 10.15
N VAL A 116 -1.67 3.64 9.47
CA VAL A 116 -1.30 2.35 10.08
C VAL A 116 0.17 2.34 10.46
N PHE A 117 1.05 2.79 9.58
CA PHE A 117 2.50 2.83 9.81
C PHE A 117 2.87 3.79 10.94
N LYS A 118 2.27 4.98 10.99
CA LYS A 118 2.48 5.93 12.08
C LYS A 118 2.05 5.35 13.43
N LYS A 119 0.93 4.64 13.47
CA LYS A 119 0.47 3.94 14.69
C LYS A 119 1.45 2.84 15.10
N ALA A 120 1.88 2.01 14.15
CA ALA A 120 2.81 0.92 14.40
C ALA A 120 4.22 1.40 14.81
N THR A 121 4.60 2.64 14.47
CA THR A 121 5.90 3.24 14.84
C THR A 121 5.80 4.20 16.03
N ASN A 122 4.66 4.24 16.74
CA ASN A 122 4.40 5.21 17.80
C ASN A 122 4.69 6.68 17.40
N GLY A 123 4.48 7.00 16.12
CA GLY A 123 4.66 8.34 15.58
C GLY A 123 6.04 8.68 15.03
N THR A 124 7.05 7.80 15.12
CA THR A 124 8.41 8.10 14.62
C THR A 124 8.52 7.97 13.09
N SER A 125 7.62 7.21 12.47
CA SER A 125 7.63 6.90 11.03
C SER A 125 8.94 6.28 10.55
N LYS A 126 9.60 5.48 11.40
CA LYS A 126 10.82 4.73 11.05
C LYS A 126 10.58 3.23 11.10
N ALA A 127 10.96 2.53 10.04
CA ALA A 127 10.79 1.08 9.93
C ALA A 127 11.55 0.32 11.03
N GLU A 128 12.70 0.84 11.47
CA GLU A 128 13.56 0.23 12.49
C GLU A 128 12.90 0.20 13.88
N ASP A 129 11.92 1.07 14.10
CA ASP A 129 11.22 1.18 15.38
C ASP A 129 10.08 0.15 15.50
N LEU A 130 9.65 -0.46 14.39
CA LEU A 130 8.59 -1.49 14.39
C LEU A 130 8.96 -2.70 15.23
N SER A 131 10.21 -3.17 15.15
CA SER A 131 10.69 -4.33 15.90
C SER A 131 10.90 -4.06 17.39
N ARG A 132 10.86 -2.79 17.81
CA ARG A 132 11.11 -2.37 19.20
C ARG A 132 9.83 -2.14 19.99
N MET A 133 8.67 -2.22 19.35
CA MET A 133 7.40 -1.92 20.00
C MET A 133 6.93 -3.12 20.83
N PRO A 134 6.83 -2.99 22.16
CA PRO A 134 6.27 -4.05 22.99
C PRO A 134 4.76 -4.19 22.74
N LEU A 135 4.19 -5.33 23.13
CA LEU A 135 2.75 -5.54 23.12
C LEU A 135 2.06 -4.42 23.92
N GLN A 136 1.27 -3.59 23.24
CA GLN A 136 0.63 -2.41 23.86
C GLN A 136 -0.73 -2.71 24.50
N TYR A 137 -1.14 -3.97 24.53
CA TYR A 137 -2.36 -4.40 25.19
C TYR A 137 -2.02 -5.56 26.11
N HIS A 138 -2.80 -5.67 27.18
CA HIS A 138 -2.81 -6.84 28.04
C HIS A 138 -4.27 -7.11 28.41
N PHE A 139 -4.54 -8.35 28.79
CA PHE A 139 -5.86 -8.74 29.24
C PHE A 139 -5.92 -8.54 30.76
N GLU A 140 -6.84 -7.70 31.21
CA GLU A 140 -7.15 -7.55 32.63
C GLU A 140 -8.53 -8.14 32.95
N LYS A 141 -8.79 -8.42 34.22
CA LYS A 141 -10.09 -8.91 34.71
C LYS A 141 -10.58 -10.18 34.01
N ILE A 142 -9.63 -11.04 33.60
CA ILE A 142 -9.94 -12.37 33.09
C ILE A 142 -10.50 -13.19 34.26
N LYS A 143 -11.81 -13.39 34.29
CA LYS A 143 -12.43 -14.34 35.21
C LYS A 143 -12.48 -15.69 34.50
N PRO A 144 -11.78 -16.73 34.98
CA PRO A 144 -12.26 -18.07 34.72
C PRO A 144 -13.55 -18.28 35.51
N THR A 145 -14.23 -19.34 35.13
CA THR A 145 -15.03 -20.09 36.08
C THR A 145 -14.20 -20.43 37.31
#